data_AF-A0A961TGX0-F1
#
_entry.id   AF-A0A961TGX0-F1
#
_cell.length_a   1.000
_cell.length_b   1.000
_cell.length_c   1.000
_cell.angle_alpha   90.00
_cell.angle_beta   90.00
_cell.angle_gamma   90.00
#
_symmetry.space_group_name_H-M   'P 1'
#
loop_
_entity.id
_entity.type
_entity.pdbx_description
1 polymer ?
#
loop_
_entity_poly.entity_id
_entity_poly.type
_entity_poly.pdbx_seq_one_letter_code
_entity_poly.pdbx_strand_id
1 'polypeptide(L)'
;GDLPAHDGLWEAATVTVSDLKARLALVPLVLEARGLDVTPSLIEAVRRIGDERTADILTIIYEDEKGHVAVGAKWFRFLCRRHGEDPAASFQKLVRENFRGQLKPPFNDRARARSGLTPSFYRSLPVVGN
;
A
#
# COMPACT_ATOMS: atom_id res chain seq x y z
N GLY A 1 -21.07 -8.46 -5.23
CA GLY A 1 -22.23 -7.78 -4.61
C GLY A 1 -22.91 -6.94 -5.65
N ASP A 2 -23.95 -6.19 -5.26
CA ASP A 2 -24.80 -5.45 -6.22
C ASP A 2 -24.15 -4.18 -6.77
N LEU A 3 -23.10 -3.68 -6.13
CA LEU A 3 -22.33 -2.52 -6.60
C LEU A 3 -21.02 -2.95 -7.27
N PRO A 4 -20.61 -2.29 -8.36
CA PRO A 4 -19.30 -2.53 -8.97
C PRO A 4 -18.18 -2.18 -7.99
N ALA A 5 -17.26 -3.12 -7.80
CA ALA A 5 -16.06 -2.95 -6.98
C ALA A 5 -14.83 -3.26 -7.83
N HIS A 6 -13.66 -2.76 -7.42
CA HIS A 6 -12.41 -3.12 -8.08
C HIS A 6 -11.90 -4.48 -7.55
N ASP A 7 -11.31 -5.28 -8.43
CA ASP A 7 -10.75 -6.60 -8.06
C ASP A 7 -9.25 -6.56 -7.74
N GLY A 8 -8.67 -5.37 -7.55
CA GLY A 8 -7.22 -5.19 -7.45
C GLY A 8 -6.52 -6.05 -6.38
N LEU A 9 -7.15 -6.29 -5.22
CA LEU A 9 -6.63 -7.20 -4.20
C LEU A 9 -6.63 -8.67 -4.68
N TRP A 10 -7.70 -9.09 -5.34
CA TRP A 10 -7.83 -10.45 -5.87
C TRP A 10 -6.88 -10.69 -7.04
N GLU A 11 -6.75 -9.71 -7.94
CA GLU A 11 -5.78 -9.73 -9.04
C GLU A 11 -4.34 -9.84 -8.49
N ALA A 12 -3.97 -8.98 -7.53
CA ALA A 12 -2.65 -9.03 -6.89
C ALA A 12 -2.39 -10.38 -6.21
N ALA A 13 -3.38 -10.92 -5.50
CA ALA A 13 -3.27 -12.24 -4.87
C ALA A 13 -3.08 -13.36 -5.92
N THR A 14 -3.79 -13.29 -7.04
CA THR A 14 -3.73 -14.27 -8.12
C THR A 14 -2.38 -14.24 -8.84
N VAL A 15 -1.90 -13.07 -9.26
CA VAL A 15 -0.63 -12.95 -10.01
C VAL A 15 0.59 -13.27 -9.15
N THR A 16 0.49 -13.13 -7.83
CA THR A 16 1.58 -13.41 -6.87
C THR A 16 1.46 -14.76 -6.17
N VAL A 17 0.59 -15.66 -6.65
CA VAL A 17 0.28 -16.93 -5.95
C VAL A 17 1.50 -17.81 -5.66
N SER A 18 2.50 -17.77 -6.53
CA SER A 18 3.72 -18.57 -6.42
C SER A 18 4.91 -17.81 -5.81
N ASP A 19 4.77 -16.53 -5.46
CA ASP A 19 5.86 -15.72 -4.91
C ASP A 19 5.40 -14.88 -3.71
N LEU A 20 5.78 -15.33 -2.52
CA LEU A 20 5.50 -14.63 -1.26
C LEU A 20 6.11 -13.22 -1.20
N LYS A 21 7.31 -13.02 -1.75
CA LYS A 21 7.98 -11.72 -1.74
C LYS A 21 7.26 -10.75 -2.67
N ALA A 22 6.81 -11.22 -3.84
CA ALA A 22 5.95 -10.46 -4.74
C ALA A 22 4.61 -10.11 -4.08
N ARG A 23 3.98 -11.07 -3.37
CA ARG A 23 2.72 -10.84 -2.66
C ARG A 23 2.86 -9.76 -1.59
N LEU A 24 3.94 -9.80 -0.81
CA LEU A 24 4.26 -8.77 0.18
C LEU A 24 4.56 -7.41 -0.48
N ALA A 25 5.17 -7.37 -1.67
CA ALA A 25 5.36 -6.11 -2.38
C ALA A 25 4.04 -5.48 -2.85
N LEU A 26 3.12 -6.29 -3.37
CA LEU A 26 1.90 -5.77 -4.00
C LEU A 26 0.78 -5.50 -3.00
N VAL A 27 0.48 -6.45 -2.11
CA VAL A 27 -0.71 -6.34 -1.25
C VAL A 27 -0.46 -5.32 -0.13
N PRO A 28 0.45 -5.56 0.83
CA PRO A 28 0.62 -4.59 1.91
C PRO A 28 1.41 -3.35 1.53
N LEU A 29 2.35 -3.43 0.59
CA LEU A 29 3.25 -2.30 0.30
C LEU A 29 2.82 -1.42 -0.89
N VAL A 30 1.86 -1.86 -1.70
CA VAL A 30 1.26 -1.03 -2.76
C VAL A 30 -0.23 -0.77 -2.49
N LEU A 31 -1.04 -1.81 -2.34
CA LEU A 31 -2.49 -1.66 -2.25
C LEU A 31 -2.93 -1.11 -0.89
N GLU A 32 -2.49 -1.70 0.23
CA GLU A 32 -2.82 -1.22 1.58
C GLU A 32 -2.12 0.11 1.89
N ALA A 33 -0.87 0.27 1.44
CA ALA A 33 -0.15 1.54 1.55
C ALA A 33 -0.87 2.71 0.87
N ARG A 34 -1.77 2.45 -0.08
CA ARG A 34 -2.63 3.49 -0.67
C ARG A 34 -3.58 4.07 0.38
N GLY A 35 -4.12 3.25 1.28
CA GLY A 35 -4.98 3.70 2.38
C GLY A 35 -4.31 4.77 3.25
N LEU A 36 -2.99 4.69 3.43
CA LEU A 36 -2.25 5.69 4.19
C LEU A 36 -2.25 7.09 3.55
N ASP A 37 -2.45 7.15 2.24
CA ASP A 37 -2.44 8.39 1.46
C ASP A 37 -3.83 9.02 1.36
N VAL A 38 -4.87 8.20 1.16
CA VAL A 38 -6.23 8.69 0.84
C VAL A 38 -7.17 8.75 2.02
N THR A 39 -7.06 7.83 2.98
CA THR A 39 -8.03 7.75 4.07
C THR A 39 -8.05 9.01 4.94
N PRO A 40 -6.92 9.69 5.23
CA PRO A 40 -6.95 10.95 5.99
C PRO A 40 -7.82 12.05 5.35
N SER A 41 -7.71 12.27 4.04
CA SER A 41 -8.51 13.30 3.36
C SER A 41 -9.99 12.88 3.24
N LEU A 42 -10.26 11.57 3.14
CA LEU A 42 -11.63 11.06 3.19
C LEU A 42 -12.27 11.30 4.55
N ILE A 43 -11.55 11.03 5.66
CA ILE A 43 -12.00 11.31 7.03
C ILE A 43 -12.34 12.80 7.17
N GLU A 44 -11.46 13.69 6.72
CA GLU A 44 -11.71 15.14 6.76
C GLU A 44 -12.95 15.55 5.94
N ALA A 45 -13.16 14.93 4.77
CA ALA A 45 -14.30 15.21 3.91
C ALA A 45 -15.63 14.78 4.55
N VAL A 46 -15.69 13.58 5.15
CA VAL A 46 -16.92 13.09 5.79
C VAL A 46 -17.25 13.85 7.07
N ARG A 47 -16.24 14.26 7.86
CA ARG A 47 -16.47 15.14 9.02
C ARG A 47 -17.05 16.50 8.60
N ARG A 48 -16.57 17.04 7.48
CA ARG A 48 -17.03 18.36 6.98
C ARG A 48 -18.52 18.37 6.62
N ILE A 49 -19.09 17.22 6.26
CA ILE A 49 -20.53 17.07 5.99
C ILE A 49 -21.33 16.62 7.22
N GLY A 50 -20.69 16.51 8.39
CA GLY A 50 -21.34 16.16 9.66
C GLY A 50 -21.51 14.65 9.92
N ASP A 51 -20.90 13.77 9.12
CA ASP A 51 -20.97 12.32 9.33
C ASP A 51 -19.79 11.82 10.19
N GLU A 52 -19.88 12.09 11.50
CA GLU A 52 -18.87 11.66 12.46
C GLU A 52 -18.79 10.13 12.60
N ARG A 53 -19.92 9.42 12.44
CA ARG A 53 -19.95 7.96 12.56
C ARG A 53 -19.09 7.30 11.48
N THR A 54 -19.21 7.75 10.23
CA THR A 54 -18.37 7.25 9.14
C THR A 54 -16.91 7.67 9.32
N ALA A 55 -16.66 8.89 9.82
CA ALA A 55 -15.31 9.37 10.11
C ALA A 55 -14.58 8.47 11.13
N ASP A 56 -15.27 8.05 12.19
CA ASP A 56 -14.71 7.21 13.24
C ASP A 56 -14.40 5.80 12.72
N ILE A 57 -15.27 5.23 11.89
CA ILE A 57 -15.04 3.93 11.23
C ILE A 57 -13.81 4.01 10.32
N LEU A 58 -13.70 5.05 9.50
CA LEU A 58 -12.54 5.26 8.62
C LEU A 58 -11.25 5.49 9.42
N THR A 59 -11.34 6.08 10.60
CA THR A 59 -10.19 6.26 11.50
C THR A 59 -9.68 4.90 12.00
N ILE A 60 -10.56 3.98 12.38
CA ILE A 60 -10.18 2.60 12.75
C ILE A 60 -9.49 1.91 11.59
N ILE A 61 -10.09 1.95 10.40
CA ILE A 61 -9.53 1.35 9.18
C ILE A 61 -8.13 1.93 8.90
N TYR A 62 -7.96 3.25 9.01
CA TYR A 62 -6.66 3.88 8.80
C TYR A 62 -5.58 3.41 9.80
N GLU A 63 -5.93 3.19 11.06
CA GLU A 63 -4.98 2.63 12.03
C GLU A 63 -4.61 1.17 11.71
N ASP A 64 -5.59 0.36 11.27
CA ASP A 64 -5.35 -1.02 10.83
C ASP A 64 -4.41 -1.08 9.62
N GLU A 65 -4.62 -0.20 8.62
CA GLU A 65 -3.75 -0.15 7.44
C GLU A 65 -2.30 0.20 7.78
N LYS A 66 -2.04 1.02 8.81
CA LYS A 66 -0.66 1.25 9.26
C LYS A 66 -0.01 -0.04 9.76
N GLY A 67 -0.79 -0.86 10.47
CA GLY A 67 -0.39 -2.16 10.97
C GLY A 67 -0.10 -3.14 9.83
N HIS A 68 -0.99 -3.22 8.84
CA HIS A 68 -0.80 -4.13 7.71
C HIS A 68 0.46 -3.78 6.89
N VAL A 69 0.66 -2.49 6.59
CA VAL A 69 1.88 -1.99 5.92
C VAL A 69 3.12 -2.29 6.75
N ALA A 70 3.08 -2.10 8.08
CA ALA A 70 4.21 -2.36 8.96
C ALA A 70 4.60 -3.85 9.01
N VAL A 71 3.61 -4.74 9.10
CA VAL A 71 3.83 -6.19 9.06
C VAL A 71 4.38 -6.61 7.69
N GLY A 72 3.81 -6.09 6.61
CA GLY A 72 4.30 -6.31 5.25
C GLY A 72 5.76 -5.88 5.07
N ALA A 73 6.09 -4.67 5.51
CA ALA A 73 7.43 -4.11 5.39
C ALA A 73 8.47 -4.88 6.21
N LYS A 74 8.07 -5.37 7.40
CA LYS A 74 8.92 -6.22 8.25
C LYS A 74 9.29 -7.52 7.54
N TRP A 75 8.30 -8.25 7.04
CA TRP A 75 8.52 -9.55 6.40
C TRP A 75 9.19 -9.43 5.03
N PHE A 76 8.84 -8.40 4.25
CA PHE A 76 9.48 -8.13 2.97
C PHE A 76 10.99 -7.91 3.15
N ARG A 77 11.39 -7.06 4.11
CA ARG A 77 12.81 -6.85 4.44
C ARG A 77 13.48 -8.09 4.97
N PHE A 78 12.79 -8.89 5.79
CA PHE A 78 13.33 -10.15 6.29
C PHE A 78 13.69 -11.09 5.14
N LEU A 79 12.79 -11.25 4.16
CA LEU A 79 13.04 -12.07 2.97
C LEU A 79 14.18 -11.50 2.11
N CYS A 80 14.20 -10.19 1.85
CA CYS A 80 15.30 -9.58 1.10
C CYS A 80 16.66 -9.82 1.77
N ARG A 81 16.76 -9.62 3.09
CA ARG A 81 17.98 -9.90 3.85
C ARG A 81 18.38 -11.37 3.79
N ARG A 82 17.42 -12.30 3.89
CA ARG A 82 17.67 -13.74 3.79
C ARG A 82 18.26 -14.13 2.42
N HIS A 83 17.93 -13.39 1.37
CA HIS A 83 18.43 -13.62 0.01
C HIS A 83 19.60 -12.71 -0.39
N GLY A 84 20.10 -11.86 0.52
CA GLY A 84 21.20 -10.92 0.22
C GLY A 84 20.83 -9.81 -0.77
N GLU A 85 19.55 -9.44 -0.84
CA GLU A 85 19.03 -8.44 -1.79
C GLU A 85 18.77 -7.08 -1.13
N ASP A 86 18.92 -6.00 -1.90
CA ASP A 86 18.47 -4.67 -1.48
C ASP A 86 16.93 -4.58 -1.49
N PRO A 87 16.28 -4.25 -0.36
CA PRO A 87 14.82 -4.20 -0.30
C PRO A 87 14.18 -3.19 -1.26
N ALA A 88 14.78 -2.01 -1.46
CA ALA A 88 14.18 -1.01 -2.34
C ALA A 88 14.24 -1.46 -3.79
N ALA A 89 15.38 -1.96 -4.26
CA ALA A 89 15.56 -2.51 -5.59
C ALA A 89 14.64 -3.72 -5.84
N SER A 90 14.56 -4.67 -4.90
CA SER A 90 13.67 -5.83 -5.02
C SER A 90 12.21 -5.41 -5.06
N PHE A 91 11.79 -4.46 -4.23
CA PHE A 91 10.42 -3.94 -4.27
C PHE A 91 10.11 -3.32 -5.64
N GLN A 92 10.98 -2.43 -6.13
CA GLN A 92 10.76 -1.76 -7.41
C GLN A 92 10.71 -2.77 -8.56
N LYS A 93 11.58 -3.79 -8.57
CA LYS A 93 11.55 -4.88 -9.55
C LYS A 93 10.20 -5.61 -9.52
N LEU A 94 9.80 -6.09 -8.35
CA LEU A 94 8.58 -6.88 -8.18
C LEU A 94 7.32 -6.08 -8.53
N VAL A 95 7.28 -4.79 -8.19
CA VAL A 95 6.17 -3.92 -8.57
C VAL A 95 6.12 -3.74 -10.08
N ARG A 96 7.24 -3.50 -10.77
CA ARG A 96 7.26 -3.40 -12.25
C ARG A 96 6.83 -4.69 -12.93
N GLU A 97 7.19 -5.84 -12.38
CA GLU A 97 6.90 -7.15 -12.96
C GLU A 97 5.43 -7.57 -12.77
N ASN A 98 4.84 -7.23 -11.61
CA ASN A 98 3.57 -7.83 -11.19
C ASN A 98 2.41 -6.81 -11.10
N PHE A 99 2.69 -5.52 -10.90
CA PHE A 99 1.64 -4.52 -10.72
C PHE A 99 1.29 -3.86 -12.06
N ARG A 100 0.06 -4.11 -12.53
CA ARG A 100 -0.45 -3.54 -13.79
C ARG A 100 -0.97 -2.11 -13.67
N GLY A 101 -1.12 -1.62 -12.43
CA GLY A 101 -1.52 -0.25 -12.15
C GLY A 101 -0.34 0.72 -12.09
N GLN A 102 -0.63 1.98 -11.81
CA GLN A 102 0.38 3.01 -11.55
C GLN A 102 0.24 3.53 -10.13
N LEU A 103 1.37 3.87 -9.50
CA LEU A 103 1.35 4.53 -8.20
C LEU A 103 0.87 5.97 -8.37
N LYS A 104 0.03 6.44 -7.44
CA LYS A 104 -0.62 7.75 -7.52
C LYS A 104 -0.23 8.61 -6.32
N PRO A 105 0.44 9.76 -6.52
CA PRO A 105 0.60 10.76 -5.48
C PRO A 105 -0.77 11.40 -5.13
N PRO A 106 -0.86 12.19 -4.04
CA PRO A 106 0.18 12.46 -3.05
C PRO A 106 0.50 11.20 -2.21
N PHE A 107 1.76 11.06 -1.78
CA PHE A 107 2.16 10.00 -0.85
C PHE A 107 2.26 10.58 0.57
N ASN A 108 1.70 9.87 1.54
CA ASN A 108 1.89 10.19 2.95
C ASN A 108 3.23 9.63 3.43
N ASP A 109 4.34 10.29 3.03
CA ASP A 109 5.70 9.82 3.31
C ASP A 109 5.93 9.57 4.80
N ARG A 110 5.35 10.40 5.67
CA ARG A 110 5.48 10.28 7.11
C ARG A 110 4.76 9.06 7.67
N ALA A 111 3.55 8.74 7.20
CA ALA A 111 2.85 7.53 7.62
C ALA A 111 3.52 6.28 7.05
N ARG A 112 3.83 6.28 5.74
CA ARG A 112 4.53 5.18 5.08
C ARG A 112 5.86 4.87 5.76
N ALA A 113 6.70 5.87 6.02
CA ALA A 113 7.99 5.68 6.70
C ALA A 113 7.85 5.14 8.12
N ARG A 114 6.83 5.57 8.89
CA ARG A 114 6.54 5.01 10.23
C ARG A 114 6.13 3.54 10.16
N SER A 115 5.42 3.14 9.11
CA SER A 115 5.14 1.73 8.81
C SER A 115 6.30 1.03 8.08
N GLY A 116 7.48 1.64 8.02
CA GLY A 116 8.66 1.04 7.40
C GLY A 116 8.64 1.04 5.86
N LEU A 117 7.78 1.78 5.18
CA LEU A 117 7.86 1.95 3.73
C LEU A 117 8.51 3.32 3.42
N THR A 118 9.83 3.33 3.22
CA THR A 118 10.57 4.58 2.99
C THR A 118 10.43 5.06 1.55
N PRO A 119 10.60 6.37 1.27
CA PRO A 119 10.49 6.92 -0.08
C PRO A 119 11.32 6.26 -1.18
N SER A 120 12.48 5.68 -0.83
CA SER A 120 13.35 4.93 -1.74
C SER A 120 12.65 3.75 -2.43
N PHE A 121 11.57 3.21 -1.84
CA PHE A 121 10.80 2.11 -2.42
C PHE A 121 10.00 2.57 -3.64
N TYR A 122 9.33 3.72 -3.56
CA TYR A 122 8.27 4.08 -4.51
C TYR A 122 8.54 5.33 -5.34
N ARG A 123 9.46 6.22 -4.95
CA ARG A 123 9.70 7.47 -5.70
C ARG A 123 10.37 7.28 -7.07
N SER A 124 11.04 6.15 -7.28
CA SER A 124 11.69 5.80 -8.55
C SER A 124 10.79 5.01 -9.51
N LEU A 125 9.56 4.71 -9.08
CA LEU A 125 8.57 4.04 -9.92
C LEU A 125 7.78 5.07 -10.72
N PRO A 126 7.37 4.73 -11.96
CA PRO A 126 6.53 5.62 -12.74
C PRO A 126 5.21 5.89 -11.98
N VAL A 127 4.87 7.17 -11.89
CA VAL A 127 3.62 7.66 -11.31
C VAL A 127 2.76 8.28 -12.39
N VAL A 128 1.44 8.24 -12.24
CA VAL A 128 0.55 9.07 -13.07
C VAL A 128 0.87 10.53 -12.74
N GLY A 129 1.29 11.30 -13.74
CA GLY A 129 1.39 12.76 -13.61
C GLY A 129 -0.01 13.36 -13.47
N ASN A 130 -0.17 14.33 -12.57
CA ASN A 130 -1.41 15.11 -12.45
C ASN A 130 -1.68 15.92 -13.72
#